data_AF-A0A3M2GPK6-F1
#
_entry.id   AF-A0A3M2GPK6-F1
#
_cell.length_a   1.000
_cell.length_b   1.000
_cell.length_c   1.000
_cell.angle_alpha   90.00
_cell.angle_beta   90.00
_cell.angle_gamma   90.00
#
_symmetry.space_group_name_H-M   'P 1'
#
loop_
_entity.id
_entity.type
_entity.pdbx_description
1 polymer ?
#
loop_
_entity_poly.entity_id
_entity_poly.type
_entity_poly.pdbx_seq_one_letter_code
_entity_poly.pdbx_strand_id
1 'polypeptide(L)'
;TAVVLALSQLGVETTILSIAAAAALFGSAAAFALVVGVSSRQVGGELAAGRYLQRLVRAGDRIELDGDRLEVVAVHPATVELRRPDGASRHLPHSRLLAEGFVVHHRSGEAD
;
A
#
# COMPACT_ATOMS: atom_id res chain seq x y z
N THR A 1 -37.17 -0.88 -4.17
CA THR A 1 -38.45 -0.29 -3.75
C THR A 1 -39.63 -1.23 -3.95
N ALA A 2 -39.70 -2.01 -5.03
CA ALA A 2 -40.79 -2.98 -5.26
C ALA A 2 -41.01 -4.01 -4.14
N VAL A 3 -39.92 -4.55 -3.55
CA VAL A 3 -40.00 -5.55 -2.46
C VAL A 3 -40.64 -4.98 -1.18
N VAL A 4 -40.34 -3.72 -0.84
CA VAL A 4 -40.88 -3.06 0.35
C VAL A 4 -42.38 -2.80 0.21
N LEU A 5 -42.84 -2.43 -1.00
CA LEU A 5 -44.26 -2.20 -1.33
C LEU A 5 -45.08 -3.51 -1.36
N ALA A 6 -44.50 -4.62 -1.81
CA ALA A 6 -45.20 -5.91 -1.85
C ALA A 6 -45.44 -6.49 -0.45
N LEU A 7 -44.52 -6.24 0.50
CA LEU A 7 -44.58 -6.77 1.85
C LEU A 7 -45.40 -5.90 2.82
N SER A 8 -45.59 -4.60 2.53
CA SER A 8 -46.52 -3.76 3.31
C SER A 8 -47.98 -4.21 3.15
N GLN A 9 -48.32 -4.89 2.04
CA GLN A 9 -49.64 -5.49 1.81
C GLN A 9 -49.86 -6.76 2.66
N LEU A 10 -48.80 -7.31 3.28
CA LEU A 10 -48.83 -8.53 4.09
C LEU A 10 -49.10 -8.28 5.59
N GLY A 11 -49.36 -7.02 5.99
CA GLY A 11 -49.63 -6.64 7.38
C GLY A 11 -48.39 -6.54 8.29
N VAL A 12 -47.19 -6.66 7.71
CA VAL A 12 -45.93 -6.46 8.42
C VAL A 12 -45.70 -4.98 8.65
N GLU A 13 -45.38 -4.60 9.88
CA GLU A 13 -45.03 -3.23 10.24
C GLU A 13 -43.83 -2.77 9.38
N THR A 14 -44.09 -1.85 8.46
CA THR A 14 -43.13 -1.41 7.44
C THR A 14 -41.82 -0.90 8.05
N THR A 15 -41.86 -0.43 9.30
CA THR A 15 -40.69 -0.09 10.12
C THR A 15 -39.71 -1.26 10.24
N ILE A 16 -40.15 -2.44 10.68
CA ILE A 16 -39.28 -3.61 10.88
C ILE A 16 -38.66 -4.04 9.56
N LEU A 17 -39.45 -4.03 8.49
CA LEU A 17 -38.96 -4.38 7.16
C LEU A 17 -37.93 -3.38 6.64
N SER A 18 -38.15 -2.08 6.86
CA SER A 18 -37.20 -1.05 6.47
C SER A 18 -35.87 -1.19 7.21
N ILE A 19 -35.90 -1.54 8.50
CA ILE A 19 -34.71 -1.81 9.31
C ILE A 19 -33.99 -3.05 8.80
N ALA A 20 -34.70 -4.13 8.50
CA ALA A 20 -34.10 -5.36 7.96
C ALA A 20 -33.45 -5.12 6.59
N ALA A 21 -34.13 -4.39 5.70
CA ALA A 21 -33.59 -4.03 4.39
C ALA A 21 -32.37 -3.11 4.52
N ALA A 22 -32.42 -2.12 5.41
CA ALA A 22 -31.29 -1.24 5.68
C ALA A 22 -30.11 -2.03 6.26
N ALA A 23 -30.35 -2.91 7.23
CA ALA A 23 -29.32 -3.76 7.83
C ALA A 23 -28.64 -4.66 6.79
N ALA A 24 -29.40 -5.26 5.86
CA ALA A 24 -28.85 -6.07 4.78
C ALA A 24 -27.97 -5.24 3.82
N LEU A 25 -28.43 -4.04 3.44
CA LEU A 25 -27.68 -3.13 2.57
C LEU A 25 -26.41 -2.62 3.24
N PHE A 26 -26.51 -2.09 4.46
CA PHE A 26 -25.36 -1.57 5.22
C PHE A 26 -24.39 -2.68 5.61
N GLY A 27 -24.88 -3.86 5.99
CA GLY A 27 -24.04 -5.01 6.28
C GLY A 27 -23.22 -5.44 5.05
N SER A 28 -23.85 -5.50 3.89
CA SER A 28 -23.17 -5.81 2.63
C SER A 28 -22.17 -4.72 2.27
N ALA A 29 -22.56 -3.45 2.34
CA ALA A 29 -21.68 -2.31 2.06
C ALA A 29 -20.47 -2.27 3.01
N ALA A 30 -20.68 -2.54 4.30
CA ALA A 30 -19.62 -2.63 5.29
C ALA A 30 -18.67 -3.80 5.00
N ALA A 31 -19.19 -4.98 4.65
CA ALA A 31 -18.37 -6.12 4.25
C ALA A 31 -17.49 -5.77 3.03
N PHE A 32 -18.06 -5.14 1.99
CA PHE A 32 -17.29 -4.67 0.83
C PHE A 32 -16.24 -3.62 1.20
N ALA A 33 -16.60 -2.64 2.04
CA ALA A 33 -15.68 -1.62 2.50
C ALA A 33 -14.49 -2.22 3.27
N LEU A 34 -14.72 -3.25 4.07
CA LEU A 34 -13.67 -3.97 4.79
C LEU A 34 -12.74 -4.72 3.82
N VAL A 35 -13.29 -5.43 2.83
CA VAL A 35 -12.49 -6.14 1.83
C VAL A 35 -11.59 -5.14 1.08
N VAL A 36 -12.17 -4.07 0.54
CA VAL A 36 -11.41 -3.06 -0.22
C VAL A 36 -10.41 -2.33 0.67
N GLY A 37 -10.83 -1.92 1.86
CA GLY A 37 -10.00 -1.19 2.81
C GLY A 37 -8.77 -1.99 3.24
N VAL A 38 -8.95 -3.26 3.63
CA VAL A 38 -7.85 -4.13 4.05
C VAL A 38 -6.91 -4.44 2.88
N SER A 39 -7.46 -4.74 1.69
CA SER A 39 -6.64 -4.99 0.50
C SER A 39 -5.80 -3.78 0.08
N SER A 40 -6.29 -2.55 0.28
CA SER A 40 -5.57 -1.33 -0.11
C SER A 40 -4.39 -0.97 0.80
N ARG A 41 -4.32 -1.54 2.01
CA ARG A 41 -3.33 -1.18 3.03
C ARG A 41 -1.89 -1.40 2.56
N GLN A 42 -1.63 -2.46 1.79
CA GLN A 42 -0.29 -2.76 1.29
C GLN A 42 0.19 -1.69 0.29
N VAL A 43 -0.67 -1.29 -0.66
CA VAL A 43 -0.34 -0.28 -1.66
C VAL A 43 -0.18 1.10 -1.01
N GLY A 44 -1.07 1.47 -0.09
CA GLY A 44 -0.95 2.73 0.67
C GLY A 44 0.33 2.79 1.49
N GLY A 45 0.75 1.66 2.07
CA GLY A 45 2.02 1.53 2.79
C GLY A 45 3.23 1.76 1.89
N GLU A 46 3.28 1.15 0.70
CA GLU A 46 4.38 1.33 -0.25
C GLU A 46 4.50 2.77 -0.75
N LEU A 47 3.37 3.45 -0.98
CA LEU A 47 3.36 4.85 -1.40
C LEU A 47 3.85 5.79 -0.29
N ALA A 48 3.46 5.53 0.96
CA ALA A 48 3.94 6.29 2.11
C ALA A 48 5.44 6.05 2.36
N ALA A 49 5.86 4.79 2.32
CA ALA A 49 7.26 4.37 2.41
C ALA A 49 8.09 5.01 1.29
N GLY A 50 7.59 5.01 0.06
CA GLY A 50 8.27 5.61 -1.09
C GLY A 50 8.51 7.11 -0.95
N ARG A 51 7.54 7.87 -0.44
CA ARG A 51 7.75 9.30 -0.17
C ARG A 51 8.85 9.56 0.85
N TYR A 52 8.98 8.70 1.86
CA TYR A 52 10.02 8.82 2.86
C TYR A 52 11.38 8.41 2.29
N LEU A 53 11.43 7.27 1.60
CA LEU A 53 12.63 6.69 1.04
C LEU A 53 13.26 7.57 -0.06
N GLN A 54 12.46 8.22 -0.90
CA GLN A 54 12.93 9.19 -1.90
C GLN A 54 13.68 10.39 -1.31
N ARG A 55 13.54 10.66 0.00
CA ARG A 55 14.30 11.70 0.69
C ARG A 55 15.63 11.18 1.28
N LEU A 56 15.75 9.87 1.46
CA LEU A 56 16.88 9.22 2.11
C LEU A 56 17.90 8.65 1.13
N VAL A 57 17.47 8.25 -0.06
CA VAL A 57 18.34 7.62 -1.07
C VAL A 57 18.09 8.24 -2.43
N ARG A 58 19.19 8.38 -3.18
CA ARG A 58 19.21 8.87 -4.55
C ARG A 58 19.91 7.86 -5.46
N ALA A 59 19.62 7.94 -6.75
CA ALA A 59 20.38 7.19 -7.75
C ALA A 59 21.88 7.54 -7.63
N GLY A 60 22.73 6.51 -7.62
CA GLY A 60 24.18 6.60 -7.42
C GLY A 60 24.65 6.46 -5.97
N ASP A 61 23.74 6.44 -4.98
CA ASP A 61 24.09 6.12 -3.60
C ASP A 61 24.47 4.63 -3.46
N ARG A 62 25.34 4.33 -2.50
CA ARG A 62 25.63 2.95 -2.11
C ARG A 62 24.91 2.64 -0.82
N ILE A 63 24.22 1.50 -0.79
CA ILE A 63 23.54 1.02 0.41
C ILE A 63 24.12 -0.31 0.86
N GLU A 64 24.16 -0.52 2.17
CA GLU A 64 24.47 -1.82 2.77
C GLU A 64 23.18 -2.41 3.34
N LEU A 65 22.80 -3.59 2.85
CA LEU A 65 21.59 -4.32 3.21
C LEU A 65 21.98 -5.78 3.47
N ASP A 66 21.71 -6.31 4.67
CA ASP A 66 22.08 -7.67 5.08
C ASP A 66 23.57 -8.02 4.84
N GLY A 67 24.45 -7.01 4.89
CA GLY A 67 25.89 -7.15 4.62
C GLY A 67 26.27 -7.16 3.14
N ASP A 68 25.30 -7.12 2.22
CA ASP A 68 25.53 -6.91 0.79
C ASP A 68 25.63 -5.41 0.48
N ARG A 69 26.69 -5.02 -0.24
CA ARG A 69 26.85 -3.67 -0.78
C ARG A 69 26.21 -3.56 -2.15
N LEU A 70 25.21 -2.70 -2.26
CA LEU A 70 24.42 -2.49 -3.47
C LEU A 70 24.50 -1.02 -3.89
N GLU A 71 24.41 -0.77 -5.19
CA GLU A 71 24.29 0.58 -5.76
C GLU A 71 22.84 0.87 -6.15
N VAL A 72 22.33 2.02 -5.76
CA VAL A 72 21.00 2.46 -6.17
C VAL A 72 21.06 2.94 -7.62
N VAL A 73 20.42 2.20 -8.53
CA VAL A 73 20.38 2.55 -9.96
C VAL A 73 19.27 3.56 -10.22
N ALA A 74 18.07 3.26 -9.72
CA ALA A 74 16.89 4.08 -9.90
C ALA A 74 15.92 3.93 -8.72
N VAL A 75 15.17 5.00 -8.45
CA VAL A 75 14.09 5.01 -7.46
C VAL A 75 12.77 5.16 -8.21
N HIS A 76 11.96 4.11 -8.23
CA HIS A 76 10.63 4.09 -8.85
C HIS A 76 9.54 4.43 -7.82
N PRO A 77 8.28 4.62 -8.23
CA PRO A 77 7.21 4.98 -7.30
C PRO A 77 6.92 3.95 -6.18
N ALA A 78 7.16 2.66 -6.43
CA ALA A 78 6.87 1.57 -5.48
C ALA A 78 8.08 0.68 -5.14
N THR A 79 9.19 0.84 -5.84
CA THR A 79 10.38 -0.01 -5.68
C THR A 79 11.65 0.79 -5.93
N VAL A 80 12.76 0.36 -5.32
CA VAL A 80 14.10 0.80 -5.70
C VAL A 80 14.79 -0.31 -6.48
N GLU A 81 15.45 0.08 -7.57
CA GLU A 81 16.33 -0.80 -8.34
C GLU A 81 17.75 -0.72 -7.75
N LEU A 82 18.26 -1.88 -7.35
CA LEU A 82 19.55 -2.04 -6.70
C LEU A 82 20.43 -2.95 -7.55
N ARG A 83 21.64 -2.50 -7.86
CA ARG A 83 22.64 -3.29 -8.58
C ARG A 83 23.66 -3.85 -7.63
N ARG A 84 23.90 -5.15 -7.74
CA ARG A 84 24.93 -5.88 -6.99
C ARG A 84 26.28 -5.84 -7.74
N PRO A 85 27.43 -6.05 -7.08
CA PRO A 85 28.75 -6.03 -7.74
C PRO A 85 28.93 -7.08 -8.85
N ASP A 86 28.13 -8.15 -8.85
CA ASP A 86 28.08 -9.17 -9.90
C ASP A 86 27.34 -8.69 -11.17
N GLY A 87 26.79 -7.47 -11.16
CA GLY A 87 26.04 -6.88 -12.27
C GLY A 87 24.55 -7.23 -12.28
N ALA A 88 24.07 -8.09 -11.37
CA ALA A 88 22.65 -8.40 -11.25
C ALA A 88 21.88 -7.20 -10.67
N SER A 89 20.68 -6.97 -11.21
CA SER A 89 19.76 -5.93 -10.72
C SER A 89 18.61 -6.57 -9.96
N ARG A 90 18.30 -6.04 -8.79
CA ARG A 90 17.25 -6.50 -7.89
C ARG A 90 16.31 -5.33 -7.58
N HIS A 91 15.01 -5.58 -7.74
CA HIS A 91 13.99 -4.62 -7.33
C HIS A 91 13.54 -4.93 -5.92
N LEU A 92 13.57 -3.93 -5.04
CA LEU A 92 13.13 -4.07 -3.66
C LEU A 92 11.98 -3.07 -3.37
N PRO A 93 10.85 -3.54 -2.82
CA PRO A 93 9.79 -2.66 -2.36
C PRO A 93 10.28 -1.70 -1.27
N HIS A 94 9.72 -0.50 -1.22
CA HIS A 94 10.12 0.51 -0.25
C HIS A 94 9.84 0.08 1.20
N SER A 95 8.72 -0.61 1.44
CA SER A 95 8.37 -1.09 2.78
C SER A 95 9.38 -2.12 3.31
N ARG A 96 9.87 -3.00 2.42
CA ARG A 96 10.88 -4.02 2.74
C ARG A 96 12.20 -3.38 3.12
N LEU A 97 12.68 -2.45 2.29
CA LEU A 97 13.95 -1.77 2.54
C LEU A 97 13.92 -0.99 3.88
N LEU A 98 12.81 -0.34 4.21
CA LEU A 98 12.65 0.37 5.49
C LEU A 98 12.53 -0.58 6.69
N ALA A 99 11.93 -1.75 6.52
CA ALA A 99 11.72 -2.72 7.59
C ALA A 99 13.01 -3.48 7.96
N GLU A 100 13.81 -3.84 6.96
CA GLU A 100 15.08 -4.55 7.14
C GLU A 100 16.17 -3.61 7.69
N GLY A 101 16.06 -2.30 7.41
CA GLY A 101 17.05 -1.30 7.81
C GLY A 101 18.27 -1.33 6.88
N PHE A 102 18.87 -0.18 6.65
CA PHE A 102 19.99 -0.04 5.73
C PHE A 102 20.88 1.13 6.14
N VAL A 103 22.14 1.06 5.73
CA VAL A 103 23.09 2.17 5.84
C VAL A 103 23.28 2.80 4.47
N VAL A 104 23.15 4.12 4.40
CA VAL A 104 23.39 4.88 3.16
C VAL A 104 24.76 5.52 3.22
N HIS A 105 25.55 5.25 2.19
CA HIS A 105 26.75 5.99 1.88
C HIS A 105 26.44 6.88 0.69
N HIS A 106 26.13 8.14 1.00
CA HIS A 106 25.98 9.15 -0.04
C HIS A 106 27.30 9.28 -0.80
N ARG A 107 27.20 9.45 -2.11
CA ARG A 107 28.37 9.86 -2.89
C ARG A 107 28.78 11.25 -2.42
N SER A 108 29.83 11.32 -1.60
CA SER A 108 30.45 12.58 -1.23
C SER A 108 31.06 13.23 -2.47
N GLY A 109 30.43 14.30 -2.97
CA GLY A 109 31.02 15.25 -3.90
C GLY A 109 30.23 15.47 -5.19
N GLU A 110 29.44 16.55 -5.24
CA GLU A 110 29.71 17.72 -6.10
C GLU A 110 28.79 18.87 -5.62
N ALA A 111 29.27 19.61 -4.62
CA ALA A 111 28.84 20.98 -4.39
C ALA A 111 29.91 21.84 -5.06
N ASP A 112 29.45 22.74 -5.94
CA ASP A 112 30.22 23.76 -6.68
C ASP A 112 31.43 24.34 -5.94
#